data_AF-A0A3N5N7N8-F1
#
_entry.id   AF-A0A3N5N7N8-F1
#
_cell.length_a   1.000
_cell.length_b   1.000
_cell.length_c   1.000
_cell.angle_alpha   90.00
_cell.angle_beta   90.00
_cell.angle_gamma   90.00
#
_symmetry.space_group_name_H-M   'P 1'
#
loop_
_entity.id
_entity.type
_entity.pdbx_description
1 polymer ?
#
loop_
_entity_poly.entity_id
_entity_poly.type
_entity_poly.pdbx_seq_one_letter_code
_entity_poly.pdbx_strand_id
1 'polypeptide(L)'
;MRAWIAIGLFSIVATTSVVGAQGYPAKPVRAVVPFAPGGATDIVTRIVAQRLTEAWGQTVVVDNRAGAGGNIGADIVAKAVPDGYTLLMTSGSIVTANPHMYRKMP
;
A
#
# COMPACT_ATOMS: atom_id res chain seq x y z
N MET A 1 -39.98 -51.30 -32.88
CA MET A 1 -40.21 -51.58 -31.44
C MET A 1 -39.36 -50.60 -30.65
N ARG A 2 -39.97 -49.92 -29.67
CA ARG A 2 -39.53 -48.64 -29.08
C ARG A 2 -38.29 -48.82 -28.18
N ALA A 3 -37.19 -48.16 -28.51
CA ALA A 3 -36.00 -48.05 -27.68
C ALA A 3 -35.90 -46.63 -27.08
N TRP A 4 -36.28 -46.56 -25.81
CA TRP A 4 -35.79 -45.68 -24.74
C TRP A 4 -34.72 -44.64 -25.11
N ILE A 5 -35.06 -43.34 -24.96
CA ILE A 5 -34.06 -42.28 -24.77
C ILE A 5 -34.38 -41.60 -23.43
N ALA A 6 -33.54 -41.90 -22.45
CA ALA A 6 -33.52 -41.28 -21.15
C ALA A 6 -33.20 -39.79 -21.30
N ILE A 7 -34.07 -38.92 -20.77
CA ILE A 7 -33.81 -37.49 -20.67
C ILE A 7 -32.75 -37.31 -19.57
N GLY A 8 -31.53 -37.01 -20.01
CA GLY A 8 -30.39 -36.76 -19.14
C GLY A 8 -30.61 -35.53 -18.27
N LEU A 9 -30.52 -35.71 -16.96
CA LEU A 9 -30.47 -34.65 -15.97
C LEU A 9 -29.18 -33.84 -16.19
N PHE A 10 -29.29 -32.67 -16.82
CA PHE A 10 -28.16 -31.76 -16.98
C PHE A 10 -27.96 -31.00 -15.66
N SER A 11 -27.15 -31.55 -14.76
CA SER A 11 -26.75 -30.88 -13.52
C SER A 11 -25.95 -29.62 -13.87
N ILE A 12 -26.56 -28.45 -13.67
CA ILE A 12 -25.88 -27.16 -13.65
C ILE A 12 -24.97 -27.16 -12.41
N VAL A 13 -23.69 -27.45 -12.62
CA VAL A 13 -22.65 -27.17 -11.63
C VAL A 13 -22.46 -25.66 -11.63
N ALA A 14 -23.07 -24.99 -10.65
CA ALA A 14 -22.76 -23.61 -10.33
C ALA A 14 -21.32 -23.55 -9.81
N THR A 15 -20.37 -23.21 -10.67
CA THR A 15 -19.02 -22.82 -10.26
C THR A 15 -19.13 -21.51 -9.49
N THR A 16 -19.26 -21.62 -8.16
CA THR A 16 -19.05 -20.50 -7.26
C THR A 16 -17.60 -20.07 -7.37
N SER A 17 -17.33 -19.04 -8.17
CA SER A 17 -16.05 -18.34 -8.16
C SER A 17 -15.84 -17.79 -6.75
N VAL A 18 -15.00 -18.47 -5.97
CA VAL A 18 -14.48 -17.94 -4.70
C VAL A 18 -13.69 -16.71 -5.07
N VAL A 19 -14.30 -15.53 -4.88
CA VAL A 19 -13.59 -14.26 -4.83
C VAL A 19 -12.78 -14.31 -3.53
N GLY A 20 -11.60 -14.91 -3.58
CA GLY A 20 -10.64 -14.81 -2.49
C GLY A 20 -10.26 -13.35 -2.37
N ALA A 21 -10.47 -12.74 -1.19
CA ALA A 21 -9.92 -11.43 -0.90
C ALA A 21 -8.42 -11.48 -1.26
N GLN A 22 -8.02 -10.74 -2.30
CA GLN A 22 -6.62 -10.67 -2.68
C GLN A 22 -5.84 -10.23 -1.45
N GLY A 23 -4.91 -11.06 -1.00
CA GLY A 23 -4.06 -10.75 0.14
C GLY A 23 -3.37 -9.41 -0.11
N TYR A 24 -3.46 -8.49 0.85
CA TYR A 24 -2.68 -7.28 0.82
C TYR A 24 -1.24 -7.61 1.25
N PRO A 25 -0.22 -7.06 0.58
CA PRO A 25 -0.26 -6.32 -0.68
C PRO A 25 -0.26 -7.25 -1.92
N ALA A 26 -0.95 -6.84 -2.99
CA ALA A 26 -1.01 -7.53 -4.28
C ALA A 26 -0.16 -6.86 -5.38
N LYS A 27 0.48 -5.72 -5.06
CA LYS A 27 1.38 -4.94 -5.92
C LYS A 27 2.43 -4.24 -5.05
N PRO A 28 3.49 -3.67 -5.63
CA PRO A 28 4.49 -2.93 -4.85
C PRO A 28 3.89 -1.80 -4.01
N VAL A 29 4.41 -1.63 -2.79
CA VAL A 29 4.02 -0.58 -1.84
C VAL A 29 5.04 0.55 -1.91
N ARG A 30 4.60 1.80 -1.96
CA ARG A 30 5.45 2.98 -1.95
C ARG A 30 5.59 3.53 -0.54
N ALA A 31 6.81 3.59 -0.03
CA ALA A 31 7.16 4.23 1.24
C ALA A 31 7.75 5.61 0.96
N VAL A 32 6.97 6.67 1.22
CA VAL A 32 7.39 8.06 1.03
C VAL A 32 8.19 8.52 2.24
N VAL A 33 9.45 8.88 2.02
CA VAL A 33 10.35 9.45 3.02
C VAL A 33 10.38 10.97 2.84
N PRO A 34 9.87 11.77 3.79
CA PRO A 34 9.75 13.22 3.65
C PRO A 34 11.06 13.99 3.88
N PHE A 35 12.21 13.32 3.72
CA PHE A 35 13.56 13.85 3.97
C PHE A 35 14.55 13.38 2.90
N ALA A 36 15.73 14.02 2.88
CA ALA A 36 16.80 13.69 1.93
C ALA A 36 17.29 12.23 2.09
N PRO A 37 17.73 11.58 0.99
CA PRO A 37 18.36 10.26 1.05
C PRO A 37 19.59 10.24 1.97
N GLY A 38 19.84 9.10 2.63
CA GLY A 38 20.97 8.92 3.54
C GLY A 38 20.80 9.49 4.95
N GLY A 39 19.69 10.21 5.23
CA GLY A 39 19.35 10.65 6.58
C GLY A 39 18.81 9.51 7.46
N ALA A 40 18.66 9.77 8.76
CA ALA A 40 18.20 8.76 9.74
C ALA A 40 16.86 8.11 9.33
N THR A 41 15.87 8.90 8.91
CA THR A 41 14.57 8.37 8.45
C THR A 41 14.70 7.51 7.20
N ASP A 42 15.58 7.87 6.25
CA ASP A 42 15.81 7.08 5.03
C ASP A 42 16.46 5.73 5.36
N ILE A 43 17.49 5.72 6.19
CA ILE A 43 18.18 4.50 6.61
C ILE A 43 17.20 3.54 7.31
N VAL A 44 16.44 4.05 8.29
CA VAL A 44 15.44 3.25 9.01
C VAL A 44 14.37 2.73 8.04
N THR A 45 13.89 3.57 7.13
CA THR A 45 12.90 3.15 6.13
C THR A 45 13.42 2.03 5.25
N ARG A 46 14.67 2.09 4.78
CA ARG A 46 15.26 1.04 3.93
C ARG A 46 15.36 -0.30 4.65
N ILE A 47 15.71 -0.30 5.93
CA ILE A 47 15.73 -1.51 6.77
C ILE A 47 14.31 -2.09 6.89
N VAL A 48 13.31 -1.25 7.19
CA VAL A 48 11.91 -1.68 7.31
C VAL A 48 11.39 -2.18 5.96
N ALA A 49 11.65 -1.46 4.86
CA ALA A 49 11.22 -1.81 3.51
C ALA A 49 11.76 -3.17 3.07
N GLN A 50 13.02 -3.48 3.41
CA GLN A 50 13.59 -4.80 3.16
C GLN A 50 12.79 -5.90 3.89
N ARG A 51 12.55 -5.75 5.20
CA ARG A 51 11.83 -6.76 6.00
C ARG A 51 10.37 -6.92 5.57
N LEU A 52 9.72 -5.82 5.21
CA LEU A 52 8.36 -5.86 4.66
C LEU A 52 8.33 -6.54 3.30
N THR A 53 9.33 -6.31 2.46
CA THR A 53 9.44 -7.02 1.17
C THR A 53 9.57 -8.53 1.36
N GLU A 54 10.40 -8.96 2.32
CA GLU A 54 10.54 -10.38 2.69
C GLU A 54 9.23 -10.96 3.25
N ALA A 55 8.52 -10.22 4.10
CA ALA A 55 7.28 -10.68 4.74
C ALA A 55 6.08 -10.70 3.79
N TRP A 56 5.99 -9.76 2.86
CA TRP A 56 4.84 -9.61 1.96
C TRP A 56 5.04 -10.26 0.59
N GLY A 57 6.26 -10.57 0.20
CA GLY A 57 6.57 -11.02 -1.16
C GLY A 57 6.30 -9.95 -2.23
N GLN A 58 6.04 -8.72 -1.83
CA GLN A 58 5.88 -7.54 -2.70
C GLN A 58 6.91 -6.49 -2.33
N THR A 59 7.53 -5.89 -3.33
CA THR A 59 8.55 -4.86 -3.13
C THR A 59 7.99 -3.63 -2.41
N VAL A 60 8.69 -3.17 -1.38
CA VAL A 60 8.48 -1.84 -0.79
C VAL A 60 9.49 -0.86 -1.38
N VAL A 61 9.01 0.10 -2.17
CA VAL A 61 9.83 1.09 -2.87
C VAL A 61 9.98 2.34 -2.02
N VAL A 62 11.21 2.69 -1.67
CA VAL A 62 11.54 3.91 -0.93
C VAL A 62 11.59 5.11 -1.89
N ASP A 63 10.77 6.13 -1.65
CA ASP A 63 10.68 7.36 -2.45
C ASP A 63 10.92 8.61 -1.59
N ASN A 64 12.07 9.26 -1.77
CA ASN A 64 12.45 10.46 -1.01
C ASN A 64 11.80 11.73 -1.59
N ARG A 65 10.97 12.41 -0.78
CA ARG A 65 10.24 13.64 -1.11
C ARG A 65 10.46 14.72 -0.05
N ALA A 66 11.66 15.30 -0.07
CA ALA A 66 12.08 16.29 0.92
C ALA A 66 11.43 17.67 0.73
N GLY A 67 11.38 18.44 1.82
CA GLY A 67 11.11 19.89 1.82
C GLY A 67 9.98 20.31 2.77
N ALA A 68 9.95 21.61 3.08
CA ALA A 68 8.99 22.24 4.01
C ALA A 68 8.84 21.50 5.35
N GLY A 69 9.95 21.13 5.99
CA GLY A 69 9.92 20.41 7.26
C GLY A 69 9.28 19.01 7.18
N GLY A 70 9.16 18.45 5.98
CA GLY A 70 8.51 17.17 5.69
C GLY A 70 7.07 17.29 5.18
N ASN A 71 6.51 18.49 5.14
CA ASN A 71 5.11 18.70 4.70
C ASN A 71 4.87 18.37 3.24
N ILE A 72 5.88 18.47 2.36
CA ILE A 72 5.73 18.08 0.95
C ILE A 72 5.48 16.57 0.82
N GLY A 73 6.27 15.75 1.51
CA GLY A 73 6.06 14.30 1.53
C GLY A 73 4.73 13.94 2.21
N ALA A 74 4.38 14.62 3.30
CA ALA A 74 3.11 14.42 3.98
C ALA A 74 1.90 14.74 3.08
N ASP A 75 1.94 15.84 2.32
CA ASP A 75 0.89 16.23 1.38
C ASP A 75 0.66 15.19 0.27
N ILE A 76 1.75 14.63 -0.26
CA ILE A 76 1.69 13.56 -1.26
C ILE A 76 0.95 12.34 -0.73
N VAL A 77 1.22 11.93 0.51
CA VAL A 77 0.56 10.75 1.11
C VAL A 77 -0.87 11.08 1.53
N ALA A 78 -1.12 12.26 2.09
CA ALA A 78 -2.46 12.70 2.50
C ALA A 78 -3.45 12.74 1.33
N LYS A 79 -2.96 13.02 0.11
CA LYS A 79 -3.77 13.05 -1.12
C LYS A 79 -3.72 11.75 -1.94
N ALA A 80 -3.00 10.73 -1.48
CA ALA A 80 -2.92 9.46 -2.17
C ALA A 80 -4.26 8.72 -2.10
N VAL A 81 -4.46 7.75 -2.99
CA VAL A 81 -5.59 6.81 -2.87
C VAL A 81 -5.43 6.09 -1.52
N PRO A 82 -6.46 6.04 -0.66
CA PRO A 82 -6.39 5.41 0.66
C PRO A 82 -6.49 3.88 0.55
N ASP A 83 -5.69 3.26 -0.32
CA ASP A 83 -5.65 1.82 -0.61
C ASP A 83 -4.52 1.08 0.12
N GLY A 84 -3.75 1.80 0.95
CA GLY A 84 -2.61 1.26 1.72
C GLY A 84 -1.29 1.18 0.95
N TYR A 85 -1.27 1.44 -0.37
CA TYR A 85 -0.05 1.28 -1.17
C TYR A 85 0.85 2.51 -1.17
N THR A 86 0.45 3.60 -0.52
CA THR A 86 1.30 4.78 -0.31
C THR A 86 1.36 5.07 1.19
N LEU A 87 2.53 4.84 1.78
CA LEU A 87 2.77 4.96 3.22
C LEU A 87 3.68 6.16 3.49
N LEU A 88 3.38 6.93 4.54
CA LEU A 88 4.23 8.04 4.99
C LEU A 88 5.20 7.55 6.07
N MET A 89 6.49 7.69 5.81
CA MET A 89 7.53 7.46 6.82
C MET A 89 7.73 8.74 7.63
N THR A 90 6.82 8.95 8.58
CA THR A 90 6.74 10.20 9.34
C THR A 90 7.84 10.33 10.41
N SER A 91 8.06 11.55 10.88
CA SER A 91 8.83 11.85 12.09
C SER A 91 7.90 12.50 13.12
N GLY A 92 8.29 12.46 14.40
CA GLY A 92 7.53 13.12 15.46
C GLY A 92 7.28 14.60 15.16
N SER A 93 8.29 15.32 14.65
CA SER A 93 8.18 16.74 14.28
C SER A 93 7.10 17.03 13.24
N ILE A 94 6.90 16.14 12.26
CA ILE A 94 5.86 16.33 11.22
C ILE A 94 4.46 16.32 11.83
N VAL A 95 4.23 15.46 12.82
CA VAL A 95 2.89 15.28 13.42
C VAL A 95 2.66 16.13 14.66
N THR A 96 3.71 16.54 15.38
CA THR A 96 3.58 17.30 16.64
C THR A 96 3.99 18.76 16.56
N ALA A 97 4.96 19.12 15.72
CA ALA A 97 5.49 20.49 15.66
C ALA A 97 4.93 21.26 14.46
N ASN A 98 4.95 20.67 13.27
CA ASN A 98 4.54 21.34 12.04
C ASN A 98 3.13 21.96 12.10
N PRO A 99 2.10 21.33 12.72
CA PRO A 99 0.75 21.91 12.81
C PRO A 99 0.70 23.27 13.53
N HIS A 100 1.69 23.55 14.37
CA HIS A 100 1.81 24.79 15.11
C HIS A 100 2.80 25.78 14.49
N MET A 101 3.61 25.33 13.52
CA MET A 101 4.64 26.14 12.86
C MET A 101 4.23 26.61 11.46
N TYR A 102 3.42 25.83 10.75
CA TYR A 102 2.98 26.15 9.40
C TYR A 102 1.53 26.61 9.39
N ARG A 103 1.27 27.77 8.78
CA ARG A 103 -0.09 28.35 8.68
C ARG A 103 -1.08 27.43 7.95
N LYS A 104 -0.59 26.58 7.03
CA LYS A 104 -1.38 25.60 6.30
C LYS A 104 -0.60 24.29 6.26
N MET A 105 -1.29 23.21 6.62
CA MET A 105 -0.87 21.83 6.42
C MET A 105 -1.95 21.09 5.61
N PRO A 106 -1.61 19.96 4.98
CA PRO A 106 -2.59 19.06 4.37
C PRO A 106 -3.61 18.55 5.39
#